data_AF-A0A4R5CJN8-F1
#
_entry.id   AF-A0A4R5CJN8-F1
#
_cell.length_a   1.000
_cell.length_b   1.000
_cell.length_c   1.000
_cell.angle_alpha   90.00
_cell.angle_beta   90.00
_cell.angle_gamma   90.00
#
_symmetry.space_group_name_H-M   'P 1'
#
loop_
_entity.id
_entity.type
_entity.pdbx_description
1 polymer ?
#
loop_
_entity_poly.entity_id
_entity_poly.type
_entity_poly.pdbx_seq_one_letter_code
_entity_poly.pdbx_strand_id
1 'polypeptide(L)'
;MEIEIVKDNLKKNWNINPYEFWIPLLGEPTENTIYFDSENFENEFGYEKLNRILLEVIIGEIYSFNEAREENVYSQISIREYASLGIFFTNENADWVIYQTHEETIAFAGEKIIAKIKLEWKNWKEKANPWEV
;
A
#
# COMPACT_ATOMS: atom_id res chain seq x y z
N MET A 1 20.02 -7.54 -3.96
CA MET A 1 19.62 -8.56 -4.96
C MET A 1 18.94 -7.86 -6.13
N GLU A 2 18.41 -8.59 -7.11
CA GLU A 2 17.87 -7.99 -8.34
C GLU A 2 16.42 -7.55 -8.13
N ILE A 3 16.10 -6.32 -8.55
CA ILE A 3 14.76 -5.72 -8.43
C ILE A 3 13.68 -6.57 -9.14
N GLU A 4 14.08 -7.39 -10.11
CA GLU A 4 13.23 -8.33 -10.82
C GLU A 4 12.57 -9.35 -9.89
N ILE A 5 13.29 -9.81 -8.86
CA ILE A 5 12.76 -10.75 -7.86
C ILE A 5 11.60 -10.12 -7.10
N VAL A 6 11.69 -8.82 -6.79
CA VAL A 6 10.63 -8.10 -6.08
C VAL A 6 9.38 -8.00 -6.93
N LYS A 7 9.55 -7.76 -8.25
CA LYS A 7 8.44 -7.71 -9.21
C LYS A 7 7.77 -9.08 -9.37
N ASP A 8 8.56 -10.15 -9.44
CA ASP A 8 8.04 -11.52 -9.45
C ASP A 8 7.26 -11.85 -8.17
N ASN A 9 7.75 -11.42 -7.01
CA ASN A 9 7.07 -11.60 -5.73
C ASN A 9 5.75 -10.81 -5.67
N LEU A 10 5.72 -9.56 -6.14
CA LEU A 10 4.49 -8.77 -6.28
C LEU A 10 3.45 -9.48 -7.14
N LYS A 11 3.87 -10.01 -8.29
CA LYS A 11 2.99 -10.76 -9.19
C LYS A 11 2.50 -12.05 -8.55
N LYS A 12 3.38 -12.79 -7.88
CA LYS A 12 3.06 -14.08 -7.25
C LYS A 12 2.11 -13.94 -6.06
N ASN A 13 2.36 -12.97 -5.19
CA ASN A 13 1.63 -12.85 -3.92
C ASN A 13 0.33 -12.06 -4.07
N TRP A 14 0.32 -11.06 -4.96
CA TRP A 14 -0.78 -10.08 -5.04
C TRP A 14 -1.33 -9.89 -6.45
N ASN A 15 -0.82 -10.62 -7.44
CA ASN A 15 -1.14 -10.45 -8.85
C ASN A 15 -0.85 -9.03 -9.40
N ILE A 16 0.03 -8.28 -8.75
CA ILE A 16 0.37 -6.90 -9.11
C ILE A 16 1.38 -6.87 -10.26
N ASN A 17 1.10 -6.04 -11.27
CA ASN A 17 2.11 -5.51 -12.17
C ASN A 17 2.49 -4.10 -11.68
N PRO A 18 3.74 -3.85 -11.23
CA PRO A 18 4.12 -2.61 -10.56
C PRO A 18 4.08 -1.35 -11.44
N TYR A 19 3.81 -1.50 -12.74
CA TYR A 19 3.67 -0.39 -13.68
C TYR A 19 2.22 -0.19 -14.17
N GLU A 20 1.26 -0.89 -13.56
CA GLU A 20 -0.17 -0.81 -13.89
C GLU A 20 -0.97 -0.47 -12.62
N PHE A 21 -2.28 -0.24 -12.79
CA PHE A 21 -3.17 -0.08 -11.66
C PHE A 21 -3.36 -1.40 -10.90
N TRP A 22 -3.68 -1.26 -9.62
CA TRP A 22 -4.14 -2.36 -8.76
C TRP A 22 -5.48 -1.98 -8.12
N ILE A 23 -5.83 -2.54 -6.97
CA ILE A 23 -7.11 -2.24 -6.31
C ILE A 23 -7.18 -0.76 -5.89
N PRO A 24 -8.38 -0.15 -5.93
CA PRO A 24 -9.66 -0.75 -6.33
C PRO A 24 -9.89 -0.87 -7.85
N LEU A 25 -9.03 -0.24 -8.66
CA LEU A 25 -9.20 -0.10 -10.11
C LEU A 25 -9.12 -1.43 -10.88
N LEU A 26 -8.11 -2.22 -10.57
CA LEU A 26 -7.80 -3.48 -11.23
C LEU A 26 -7.48 -4.56 -10.19
N GLY A 27 -8.08 -5.73 -10.37
CA GLY A 27 -7.86 -6.89 -9.51
C GLY A 27 -9.02 -7.13 -8.54
N GLU A 28 -8.90 -8.23 -7.81
CA GLU A 28 -9.91 -8.66 -6.85
C GLU A 28 -9.39 -8.48 -5.42
N PRO A 29 -10.11 -7.71 -4.59
CA PRO A 29 -9.88 -7.62 -3.16
C PRO A 29 -9.91 -9.01 -2.51
N THR A 30 -8.98 -9.25 -1.60
CA THR A 30 -8.90 -10.45 -0.76
C THR A 30 -9.05 -10.08 0.70
N GLU A 31 -9.16 -11.09 1.59
CA GLU A 31 -9.17 -10.86 3.05
C GLU A 31 -7.91 -10.15 3.59
N ASN A 32 -6.81 -10.22 2.82
CA ASN A 32 -5.51 -9.63 3.15
C ASN A 32 -5.23 -8.33 2.39
N THR A 33 -6.27 -7.72 1.82
CA THR A 33 -6.19 -6.41 1.19
C THR A 33 -7.27 -5.49 1.74
N ILE A 34 -7.00 -4.19 1.72
CA ILE A 34 -7.94 -3.16 2.12
C ILE A 34 -7.58 -1.86 1.42
N TYR A 35 -8.56 -1.08 1.00
CA TYR A 35 -8.31 0.28 0.53
C TYR A 35 -9.31 1.25 1.13
N PHE A 36 -8.90 2.51 1.11
CA PHE A 36 -9.66 3.63 1.64
C PHE A 36 -9.59 4.79 0.66
N ASP A 37 -10.63 5.61 0.68
CA ASP A 37 -10.56 6.98 0.18
C ASP A 37 -9.48 7.74 0.95
N SER A 38 -8.55 8.37 0.24
CA SER A 38 -7.35 9.02 0.77
C SER A 38 -7.68 10.24 1.61
N GLU A 39 -8.70 11.02 1.21
CA GLU A 39 -9.14 12.19 1.97
C GLU A 39 -9.77 11.75 3.29
N ASN A 40 -10.66 10.75 3.27
CA ASN A 40 -11.24 10.18 4.48
C ASN A 40 -10.17 9.55 5.38
N PHE A 41 -9.25 8.79 4.78
CA PHE A 41 -8.14 8.18 5.48
C PHE A 41 -7.29 9.22 6.22
N GLU A 42 -6.94 10.33 5.55
CA GLU A 42 -6.16 11.38 6.20
C GLU A 42 -6.95 12.07 7.32
N ASN A 43 -8.21 12.44 7.05
CA ASN A 43 -9.04 13.17 7.99
C ASN A 43 -9.40 12.38 9.25
N GLU A 44 -9.60 11.06 9.15
CA GLU A 44 -10.05 10.21 10.27
C GLU A 44 -8.93 9.38 10.90
N PHE A 45 -7.99 8.89 10.08
CA PHE A 45 -6.88 8.07 10.56
C PHE A 45 -5.58 8.88 10.67
N GLY A 46 -5.12 9.44 9.55
CA GLY A 46 -3.94 10.29 9.44
C GLY A 46 -2.65 9.56 9.03
N TYR A 47 -1.90 10.13 8.09
CA TYR A 47 -0.61 9.66 7.62
C TYR A 47 0.46 9.68 8.70
N GLU A 48 0.35 10.53 9.73
CA GLU A 48 1.24 10.49 10.90
C GLU A 48 1.16 9.15 11.64
N LYS A 49 -0.06 8.64 11.86
CA LYS A 49 -0.26 7.33 12.49
C LYS A 49 0.21 6.21 11.58
N LEU A 50 -0.09 6.31 10.28
CA LEU A 50 0.41 5.34 9.30
C LEU A 50 1.94 5.26 9.36
N ASN A 51 2.63 6.40 9.26
CA ASN A 51 4.08 6.45 9.29
C ASN A 51 4.68 5.87 10.58
N ARG A 52 4.04 6.06 11.74
CA ARG A 52 4.44 5.37 12.97
C ARG A 52 4.31 3.84 12.83
N ILE A 53 3.19 3.35 12.31
CA ILE A 53 2.99 1.91 12.06
C ILE A 53 4.07 1.37 11.11
N LEU A 54 4.40 2.11 10.05
CA LEU A 54 5.42 1.71 9.08
C LEU A 54 6.78 1.54 9.75
N LEU A 55 7.18 2.46 10.64
CA LEU A 55 8.43 2.36 11.41
C LEU A 55 8.47 1.14 12.35
N GLU A 56 7.32 0.65 12.81
CA GLU A 56 7.23 -0.53 13.67
C GLU A 56 7.20 -1.85 12.89
N VAL A 57 6.54 -1.86 11.73
CA VAL A 57 6.20 -3.09 10.99
C VAL A 57 7.18 -3.38 9.86
N ILE A 58 7.71 -2.34 9.22
CA ILE A 58 8.59 -2.46 8.06
C ILE A 58 10.04 -2.50 8.53
N ILE A 59 10.73 -3.57 8.15
CA ILE A 59 12.13 -3.79 8.46
C ILE A 59 12.85 -4.12 7.15
N GLY A 60 14.02 -3.51 6.95
CA GLY A 60 14.87 -3.75 5.78
C GLY A 60 14.65 -2.72 4.67
N GLU A 61 15.09 -3.08 3.48
CA GLU A 61 14.96 -2.23 2.29
C GLU A 61 13.52 -2.17 1.81
N ILE A 62 13.15 -0.98 1.34
CA ILE A 62 11.84 -0.68 0.79
C ILE A 62 12.01 -0.38 -0.69
N TYR A 63 11.30 -1.14 -1.52
CA TYR A 63 11.30 -1.01 -2.96
C TYR A 63 10.08 -0.19 -3.38
N SER A 64 10.28 0.75 -4.29
CA SER A 64 9.17 1.47 -4.93
C SER A 64 9.19 1.35 -6.43
N PHE A 65 7.98 1.40 -6.99
CA PHE A 65 7.70 1.33 -8.41
C PHE A 65 6.56 2.29 -8.74
N ASN A 66 6.58 2.90 -9.92
CA ASN A 66 5.45 3.70 -10.40
C ASN A 66 5.14 3.47 -11.88
N GLU A 67 4.04 4.05 -12.34
CA GLU A 67 3.57 3.96 -13.73
C GLU A 67 4.58 4.54 -14.75
N ALA A 68 5.43 5.48 -14.33
CA ALA A 68 6.52 6.02 -15.14
C ALA A 68 7.72 5.06 -15.25
N ARG A 69 7.62 3.86 -14.65
CA ARG A 69 8.67 2.84 -14.56
C ARG A 69 9.92 3.32 -13.80
N GLU A 70 9.73 4.27 -12.90
CA GLU A 70 10.78 4.65 -11.96
C GLU A 70 10.84 3.61 -10.85
N GLU A 71 12.07 3.27 -10.48
CA GLU A 71 12.38 2.21 -9.55
C GLU A 71 13.34 2.77 -8.50
N ASN A 72 12.98 2.68 -7.23
CA ASN A 72 13.81 3.21 -6.15
C ASN A 72 13.91 2.23 -4.99
N VAL A 73 15.00 2.37 -4.23
CA VAL A 73 15.21 1.63 -2.98
C VAL A 73 15.45 2.62 -1.86
N TYR A 74 14.70 2.49 -0.78
CA TYR A 74 14.77 3.33 0.41
C TYR A 74 15.10 2.52 1.65
N SER A 75 15.80 3.13 2.60
CA SER A 75 15.95 2.59 3.95
C SER A 75 14.74 2.89 4.85
N GLN A 76 13.93 3.87 4.47
CA GLN A 76 12.72 4.29 5.17
C GLN A 76 11.81 5.07 4.20
N ILE A 77 10.50 5.04 4.44
CA ILE A 77 9.53 5.83 3.70
C ILE A 77 8.69 6.68 4.65
N SER A 78 8.20 7.80 4.16
CA SER A 78 7.17 8.61 4.81
C SER A 78 6.06 8.84 3.80
N ILE A 79 4.95 8.14 3.99
CA ILE A 79 3.75 8.29 3.16
C ILE A 79 3.08 9.61 3.50
N ARG A 80 2.66 10.32 2.45
CA ARG A 80 1.92 11.59 2.50
C ARG A 80 0.92 11.58 1.34
N GLU A 81 -0.11 12.40 1.45
CA GLU A 81 -1.21 12.52 0.47
C GLU A 81 -0.74 12.77 -0.98
N TYR A 82 0.45 13.36 -1.19
CA TYR A 82 0.92 13.80 -2.52
C TYR A 82 2.24 13.16 -2.98
N ALA A 83 2.61 12.01 -2.44
CA ALA A 83 3.87 11.34 -2.79
C ALA A 83 3.76 10.59 -4.14
N SER A 84 3.64 11.30 -5.27
CA SER A 84 3.61 10.73 -6.64
C SER A 84 2.46 9.72 -6.88
N LEU A 85 1.46 10.14 -7.65
CA LEU A 85 0.30 9.31 -7.94
C LEU A 85 0.69 8.04 -8.74
N GLY A 86 0.17 6.88 -8.36
CA GLY A 86 0.47 5.60 -9.00
C GLY A 86 1.76 4.94 -8.51
N ILE A 87 2.06 5.03 -7.21
CA ILE A 87 3.28 4.46 -6.61
C ILE A 87 2.98 3.26 -5.70
N PHE A 88 3.74 2.19 -5.89
CA PHE A 88 3.78 1.02 -5.02
C PHE A 88 4.99 1.09 -4.09
N PHE A 89 4.81 0.64 -2.86
CA PHE A 89 5.90 0.38 -1.92
C PHE A 89 5.77 -1.04 -1.38
N THR A 90 6.90 -1.72 -1.23
CA THR A 90 6.95 -3.08 -0.70
C THR A 90 8.34 -3.43 -0.16
N ASN A 91 8.49 -4.59 0.48
CA ASN A 91 9.80 -5.18 0.78
C ASN A 91 10.20 -6.20 -0.29
N GLU A 92 11.40 -6.75 -0.17
CA GLU A 92 11.95 -7.73 -1.12
C GLU A 92 11.00 -8.91 -1.43
N ASN A 93 10.32 -9.43 -0.41
CA ASN A 93 9.48 -10.62 -0.52
C ASN A 93 8.02 -10.31 -0.91
N ALA A 94 7.69 -9.04 -1.09
CA ALA A 94 6.31 -8.59 -1.21
C ALA A 94 5.40 -9.11 -0.08
N ASP A 95 5.86 -9.06 1.17
CA ASP A 95 5.07 -9.46 2.35
C ASP A 95 3.96 -8.45 2.68
N TRP A 96 4.14 -7.20 2.23
CA TRP A 96 3.19 -6.10 2.37
C TRP A 96 3.26 -5.22 1.13
N VAL A 97 2.17 -4.53 0.80
CA VAL A 97 2.13 -3.53 -0.27
C VAL A 97 1.41 -2.31 0.24
N ILE A 98 1.93 -1.13 -0.11
CA ILE A 98 1.19 0.13 -0.01
C ILE A 98 1.11 0.68 -1.42
N TYR A 99 -0.09 1.06 -1.85
CA TYR A 99 -0.32 1.62 -3.17
C TYR A 99 -1.13 2.91 -3.05
N GLN A 100 -0.60 4.01 -3.58
CA GLN A 100 -1.32 5.29 -3.68
C GLN A 100 -1.69 5.54 -5.15
N THR A 101 -2.98 5.73 -5.41
CA THR A 101 -3.54 5.76 -6.78
C THR A 101 -3.84 7.18 -7.24
N HIS A 102 -4.10 7.35 -8.54
CA HIS A 102 -4.61 8.60 -9.12
C HIS A 102 -6.06 8.92 -8.71
N GLU A 103 -6.78 7.94 -8.18
CA GLU A 103 -8.22 8.04 -7.89
C GLU A 103 -8.49 8.31 -6.42
N GLU A 104 -7.58 9.04 -5.77
CA GLU A 104 -7.74 9.45 -4.37
C GLU A 104 -7.90 8.24 -3.44
N THR A 105 -7.15 7.15 -3.68
CA THR A 105 -7.17 5.98 -2.79
C THR A 105 -5.79 5.59 -2.30
N ILE A 106 -5.78 5.06 -1.08
CA ILE A 106 -4.65 4.32 -0.54
C ILE A 106 -5.07 2.87 -0.29
N ALA A 107 -4.33 1.95 -0.90
CA ALA A 107 -4.54 0.52 -0.80
C ALA A 107 -3.38 -0.15 -0.06
N PHE A 108 -3.71 -1.22 0.66
CA PHE A 108 -2.79 -1.99 1.48
C PHE A 108 -2.95 -3.48 1.20
N ALA A 109 -1.83 -4.19 1.16
CA ALA A 109 -1.77 -5.65 1.26
C ALA A 109 -0.89 -6.05 2.45
N GLY A 110 -1.21 -7.19 3.05
CA GLY A 110 -0.38 -7.83 4.08
C GLY A 110 -1.00 -7.73 5.48
N GLU A 111 -1.08 -8.88 6.15
CA GLU A 111 -1.82 -9.03 7.41
C GLU A 111 -1.32 -8.10 8.51
N LYS A 112 0.00 -7.93 8.66
CA LYS A 112 0.60 -7.16 9.77
C LYS A 112 0.24 -5.67 9.72
N ILE A 113 0.40 -5.04 8.56
CA ILE A 113 0.10 -3.60 8.40
C ILE A 113 -1.40 -3.36 8.53
N ILE A 114 -2.22 -4.23 7.94
CA ILE A 114 -3.68 -4.16 8.01
C ILE A 114 -4.16 -4.35 9.46
N ALA A 115 -3.63 -5.33 10.19
CA ALA A 115 -4.00 -5.57 11.58
C ALA A 115 -3.69 -4.36 12.48
N LYS A 116 -2.56 -3.68 12.26
CA LYS A 116 -2.20 -2.45 12.98
C LYS A 116 -3.14 -1.28 12.66
N ILE A 117 -3.46 -1.07 11.39
CA ILE A 117 -4.45 -0.06 10.98
C ILE A 117 -5.80 -0.34 11.65
N LYS A 118 -6.29 -1.58 11.57
CA LYS A 118 -7.56 -2.01 12.16
C LYS A 118 -7.60 -1.87 13.69
N LEU A 119 -6.46 -2.06 14.35
CA LEU A 119 -6.32 -1.90 15.79
C LEU A 119 -6.38 -0.42 16.21
N GLU A 120 -5.78 0.47 15.43
CA GLU A 120 -5.68 1.91 15.74
C GLU A 120 -6.88 2.72 15.22
N TRP A 121 -7.68 2.18 14.29
CA TRP A 121 -8.82 2.86 13.68
C TRP A 121 -10.15 2.17 13.97
N LYS A 122 -10.85 2.56 15.04
CA LYS A 122 -12.04 1.84 15.54
C LYS A 122 -13.18 1.65 14.53
N ASN A 123 -13.42 2.63 13.66
CA ASN A 123 -14.51 2.63 12.67
C ASN A 123 -14.03 2.29 11.25
N TRP A 124 -12.85 1.65 11.09
CA TRP A 124 -12.28 1.32 9.78
C TRP A 124 -13.26 0.60 8.85
N LYS A 125 -14.12 -0.28 9.39
CA LYS A 125 -15.06 -1.09 8.61
C LYS A 125 -16.08 -0.27 7.83
N GLU A 126 -16.45 0.90 8.34
CA GLU A 126 -17.42 1.79 7.69
C GLU A 126 -16.79 2.58 6.53
N LYS A 127 -15.45 2.55 6.43
CA LYS A 127 -14.64 3.34 5.51
C LYS A 127 -13.87 2.50 4.51
N ALA A 128 -13.69 1.22 4.83
CA ALA A 128 -12.97 0.27 4.03
C ALA A 128 -13.77 -0.14 2.81
N ASN A 129 -13.07 -0.29 1.69
CA ASN A 129 -13.60 -0.81 0.45
C ASN A 129 -14.90 -0.12 -0.02
N PRO A 130 -14.95 1.24 -0.10
CA PRO A 130 -16.18 1.98 -0.33
C PRO A 130 -16.90 1.66 -1.65
N TRP A 131 -16.25 0.99 -2.60
CA TRP A 131 -16.79 0.63 -3.91
C TRP A 131 -17.15 -0.86 -4.06
N GLU A 132 -17.00 -1.67 -3.01
CA GLU A 132 -17.49 -3.05 -2.95
C GLU A 132 -18.87 -3.09 -2.27
N VAL A 133 -19.92 -2.72 -3.02
CA VAL A 133 -21.33 -2.78 -2.56
C VAL A 133 -22.13 -3.75 -3.42
#